data_AF-A0A514XKM2-F1
#
_entry.id   AF-A0A514XKM2-F1
#
_cell.length_a   1.000
_cell.length_b   1.000
_cell.length_c   1.000
_cell.angle_alpha   90.00
_cell.angle_beta   90.00
_cell.angle_gamma   90.00
#
_symmetry.space_group_name_H-M   'P 1'
#
loop_
_entity.id
_entity.type
_entity.pdbx_description
1 polymer ?
#
loop_
_entity_poly.entity_id
_entity_poly.type
_entity_poly.pdbx_seq_one_letter_code
_entity_poly.pdbx_strand_id
1 'polypeptide(L)'
;MKAKDSAPPLIEPEQPTSAKEVGPVAATRAAVHPDLQGVRPKNLNVIFSYNSHTWDAYEVLGVPAGASIKTVTEAYQTQIRRCDKGSIEFFETAYNAILNKK
;
A
#
# COMPACT_ATOMS: atom_id res chain seq x y z
N MET A 1 45.56 1.76 52.84
CA MET A 1 44.28 2.14 52.19
C MET A 1 44.54 2.70 50.79
N LYS A 2 44.52 1.84 49.75
CA LYS A 2 44.31 2.23 48.34
C LYS A 2 43.83 0.96 47.61
N ALA A 3 42.52 0.76 47.53
CA ALA A 3 41.95 -0.29 46.68
C ALA A 3 42.05 0.19 45.23
N LYS A 4 42.64 -0.63 44.36
CA LYS A 4 42.61 -0.41 42.91
C LYS A 4 41.29 -0.97 42.40
N ASP A 5 40.37 -0.06 42.14
CA ASP A 5 39.11 -0.31 41.45
C ASP A 5 39.43 -0.79 40.02
N SER A 6 39.35 -2.09 39.78
CA SER A 6 39.58 -2.68 38.46
C SER A 6 38.23 -3.06 37.89
N ALA A 7 37.53 -2.07 37.33
CA ALA A 7 36.32 -2.32 36.55
C ALA A 7 36.69 -3.14 35.28
N PRO A 8 35.91 -4.16 34.90
CA PRO A 8 36.11 -4.89 33.65
C PRO A 8 35.91 -3.95 32.44
N PRO A 9 36.61 -4.18 31.31
CA PRO A 9 36.57 -3.29 30.17
C PRO A 9 35.14 -3.22 29.59
N LEU A 10 34.73 -1.98 29.30
CA LEU A 10 33.49 -1.65 28.61
C LEU A 10 33.46 -2.41 27.27
N ILE A 11 32.40 -3.16 27.00
CA ILE A 11 32.15 -3.73 25.68
C ILE A 11 32.11 -2.58 24.67
N GLU A 12 33.10 -2.55 23.78
CA GLU A 12 33.06 -1.67 22.62
C GLU A 12 31.84 -2.07 21.76
N PRO A 13 31.01 -1.13 21.30
CA PRO A 13 29.93 -1.47 20.38
C PRO A 13 30.57 -2.01 19.10
N GLU A 14 30.28 -3.28 18.82
CA GLU A 14 30.61 -3.92 17.55
C GLU A 14 30.17 -2.99 16.41
N GLN A 15 31.15 -2.50 15.64
CA GLN A 15 30.88 -1.79 14.41
C GLN A 15 29.98 -2.70 13.56
N PRO A 16 28.81 -2.22 13.08
CA PRO A 16 28.00 -3.01 12.18
C PRO A 16 28.86 -3.34 10.96
N THR A 17 29.15 -4.62 10.82
CA THR A 17 29.90 -5.21 9.72
C THR A 17 29.28 -4.74 8.41
N SER A 18 30.08 -3.97 7.67
CA SER A 18 30.00 -3.70 6.24
C SER A 18 28.75 -4.28 5.56
N ALA A 19 27.64 -3.55 5.65
CA ALA A 19 26.54 -3.73 4.72
C ALA A 19 27.12 -3.44 3.33
N LYS A 20 27.39 -4.50 2.55
CA LYS A 20 27.63 -4.37 1.12
C LYS A 20 26.59 -3.41 0.58
N GLU A 21 27.05 -2.34 -0.04
CA GLU A 21 26.21 -1.45 -0.83
C GLU A 21 25.36 -2.33 -1.74
N VAL A 22 24.08 -2.43 -1.40
CA VAL A 22 23.07 -2.91 -2.34
C VAL A 22 23.03 -1.79 -3.35
N GLY A 23 23.77 -1.98 -4.46
CA GLY A 23 23.69 -1.12 -5.63
C GLY A 23 22.22 -0.87 -5.98
N PRO A 24 21.90 0.22 -6.68
CA PRO A 24 20.51 0.63 -6.89
C PRO A 24 19.75 -0.58 -7.39
N VAL A 25 18.81 -1.08 -6.57
CA VAL A 25 17.94 -2.18 -6.94
C VAL A 25 17.26 -1.65 -8.19
N ALA A 26 17.71 -2.13 -9.35
CA ALA A 26 17.11 -1.80 -10.61
C ALA A 26 15.67 -2.23 -10.44
N ALA A 27 14.79 -1.26 -10.20
CA ALA A 27 13.37 -1.49 -10.15
C ALA A 27 13.09 -2.18 -11.47
N THR A 28 12.84 -3.49 -11.42
CA THR A 28 12.48 -4.28 -12.58
C THR A 28 11.22 -3.61 -13.09
N ARG A 29 11.38 -2.70 -14.05
CA ARG A 29 10.29 -1.95 -14.64
C ARG A 29 9.35 -3.03 -15.16
N ALA A 30 8.17 -3.12 -14.55
CA ALA A 30 7.14 -4.03 -15.02
C ALA A 30 7.05 -3.83 -16.53
N ALA A 31 7.22 -4.91 -17.29
CA ALA A 31 7.26 -4.84 -18.74
C ALA A 31 5.99 -4.14 -19.22
N VAL A 32 6.16 -2.92 -19.70
CA VAL A 32 5.05 -2.12 -20.23
C VAL A 32 4.64 -2.81 -21.52
N HIS A 33 3.38 -3.24 -21.60
CA HIS A 33 2.80 -3.81 -22.82
C HIS A 33 3.15 -2.88 -24.00
N PRO A 34 3.59 -3.41 -25.17
CA PRO A 34 4.08 -2.58 -26.28
C PRO A 34 3.09 -1.50 -26.71
N ASP A 35 1.79 -1.77 -26.56
CA ASP A 35 0.68 -0.85 -26.87
C ASP A 35 0.53 0.33 -25.88
N LEU A 36 1.24 0.29 -24.75
CA LEU A 36 1.24 1.32 -23.70
C LEU A 36 2.54 2.14 -23.71
N GLN A 37 3.45 1.92 -24.66
CA GLN A 37 4.68 2.72 -24.78
C GLN A 37 4.34 4.18 -25.15
N GLY A 38 4.72 5.11 -24.27
CA GLY A 38 4.48 6.55 -24.45
C GLY A 38 3.14 7.06 -23.88
N VAL A 39 2.26 6.17 -23.42
CA VAL A 39 1.04 6.56 -22.72
C VAL A 39 1.38 6.87 -21.26
N ARG A 40 1.28 8.15 -20.89
CA ARG A 40 1.38 8.53 -19.46
C ARG A 40 0.18 7.95 -18.70
N PRO A 41 0.41 7.18 -17.62
CA PRO A 41 -0.69 6.70 -16.80
C PRO A 41 -1.46 7.92 -16.26
N LYS A 42 -2.76 7.94 -16.47
CA LYS A 42 -3.64 8.94 -15.85
C LYS A 42 -4.01 8.41 -14.48
N ASN A 43 -3.66 9.16 -13.44
CA ASN A 43 -4.11 8.86 -12.08
C ASN A 43 -5.58 9.28 -11.98
N LEU A 44 -6.49 8.31 -12.05
CA LEU A 44 -7.92 8.53 -11.86
C LEU A 44 -8.27 8.24 -10.41
N ASN A 45 -8.71 9.25 -9.67
CA ASN A 45 -9.31 9.07 -8.35
C ASN A 45 -10.84 9.23 -8.47
N VAL A 46 -11.59 8.32 -7.84
CA VAL A 46 -13.05 8.38 -7.77
C VAL A 46 -13.46 8.71 -6.34
N ILE A 47 -14.18 9.82 -6.19
CA ILE A 47 -14.64 10.31 -4.89
C ILE A 47 -16.18 10.26 -4.86
N PHE A 48 -16.73 9.65 -3.82
CA PHE A 48 -18.15 9.66 -3.49
C PHE A 48 -18.43 10.79 -2.52
N SER A 49 -19.53 11.52 -2.70
CA SER A 49 -19.96 12.56 -1.76
C SER A 49 -21.43 12.37 -1.37
N TYR A 50 -21.69 12.26 -0.07
CA TYR A 50 -23.04 12.15 0.49
C TYR A 50 -23.14 12.93 1.80
N ASN A 51 -24.15 13.80 1.93
CA ASN A 51 -24.37 14.62 3.13
C ASN A 51 -23.10 15.35 3.62
N SER A 52 -22.36 15.98 2.70
CA SER A 52 -21.07 16.67 2.94
C SER A 52 -19.91 15.78 3.41
N HIS A 53 -20.09 14.47 3.46
CA HIS A 53 -19.00 13.52 3.67
C HIS A 53 -18.45 13.07 2.32
N THR A 54 -17.13 12.95 2.22
CA THR A 54 -16.43 12.53 1.00
C THR A 54 -15.60 11.30 1.29
N TRP A 55 -15.65 10.31 0.39
CA TRP A 55 -14.85 9.08 0.48
C TRP A 55 -14.24 8.73 -0.87
N ASP A 56 -12.97 8.35 -0.88
CA ASP A 56 -12.32 7.75 -2.05
C ASP A 56 -12.80 6.28 -2.23
N ALA A 57 -12.98 5.83 -3.46
CA ALA A 57 -13.33 4.44 -3.76
C ALA A 57 -12.36 3.41 -3.15
N TYR A 58 -11.06 3.71 -3.10
CA TYR A 58 -10.08 2.86 -2.44
C TYR A 58 -10.24 2.88 -0.92
N GLU A 59 -10.57 4.03 -0.32
CA GLU A 59 -10.87 4.15 1.11
C GLU A 59 -12.13 3.39 1.50
N VAL A 60 -13.17 3.42 0.66
CA VAL A 60 -14.42 2.66 0.87
C VAL A 60 -14.12 1.17 1.01
N LEU A 61 -13.22 0.64 0.17
CA LEU A 61 -12.82 -0.77 0.24
C LEU A 61 -11.73 -1.05 1.29
N GLY A 62 -11.16 -0.02 1.92
CA GLY A 62 -10.10 -0.15 2.92
C GLY A 62 -8.74 -0.56 2.35
N VAL A 63 -8.49 -0.23 1.08
CA VAL A 63 -7.23 -0.55 0.38
C VAL A 63 -6.45 0.73 0.07
N PRO A 64 -5.11 0.67 -0.02
CA PRO A 64 -4.33 1.83 -0.41
C PRO A 64 -4.63 2.24 -1.87
N ALA A 65 -4.57 3.54 -2.15
CA ALA A 65 -4.74 4.06 -3.50
C ALA A 65 -3.71 3.45 -4.45
N GLY A 66 -4.18 2.99 -5.62
CA GLY A 66 -3.33 2.29 -6.59
C GLY A 66 -3.04 0.83 -6.26
N ALA A 67 -3.76 0.24 -5.29
CA ALA A 67 -3.71 -1.20 -5.04
C ALA A 67 -4.02 -2.02 -6.31
N SER A 68 -3.42 -3.21 -6.38
CA SER A 68 -3.66 -4.12 -7.51
C SER A 68 -5.11 -4.57 -7.55
N ILE A 69 -5.62 -4.87 -8.75
CA ILE A 69 -7.01 -5.34 -8.94
C ILE A 69 -7.28 -6.59 -8.10
N LYS A 70 -6.31 -7.49 -7.93
CA LYS A 70 -6.46 -8.67 -7.07
C LYS A 70 -6.77 -8.29 -5.62
N THR A 71 -5.99 -7.35 -5.07
CA THR A 71 -6.17 -6.83 -3.71
C THR A 71 -7.53 -6.15 -3.55
N VAL A 72 -7.94 -5.37 -4.55
CA VAL A 72 -9.26 -4.71 -4.61
C VAL A 72 -10.39 -5.75 -4.60
N THR A 73 -10.30 -6.81 -5.41
CA THR A 73 -11.29 -7.89 -5.46
C THR A 73 -11.37 -8.66 -4.13
N GLU A 74 -10.23 -8.97 -3.50
CA GLU A 74 -10.19 -9.66 -2.20
C GLU A 74 -10.81 -8.81 -1.08
N ALA A 75 -10.52 -7.50 -1.06
CA ALA A 75 -11.11 -6.56 -0.13
C ALA A 75 -12.62 -6.46 -0.32
N TYR A 76 -13.07 -6.30 -1.57
CA TYR A 76 -14.50 -6.29 -1.92
C TYR A 76 -15.22 -7.55 -1.43
N GLN A 77 -14.68 -8.74 -1.73
CA GLN A 77 -15.26 -10.01 -1.29
C GLN A 77 -15.30 -10.16 0.24
N THR A 78 -14.36 -9.54 0.95
CA THR A 78 -14.32 -9.55 2.41
C THR A 78 -15.37 -8.61 2.97
N GLN A 79 -15.57 -7.44 2.36
CA GLN A 79 -16.56 -6.46 2.81
C GLN A 79 -17.99 -6.93 2.57
N ILE A 80 -18.33 -7.47 1.40
CA ILE A 80 -19.68 -8.00 1.13
C ILE A 80 -20.09 -9.13 2.08
N ARG A 81 -19.12 -9.85 2.64
CA ARG A 81 -19.37 -10.93 3.63
C ARG A 81 -19.59 -10.39 5.05
N ARG A 82 -19.10 -9.18 5.36
CA ARG A 82 -19.10 -8.60 6.71
C ARG A 82 -20.11 -7.48 6.87
N CYS A 83 -20.48 -6.79 5.79
CA CYS A 83 -21.32 -5.61 5.85
C CYS A 83 -22.81 -5.94 5.91
N ASP A 84 -23.59 -4.95 6.36
CA ASP A 84 -25.04 -4.98 6.27
C ASP A 84 -25.51 -4.89 4.82
N LYS A 85 -26.69 -5.47 4.53
CA LYS A 85 -27.26 -5.51 3.19
C LYS A 85 -27.43 -4.13 2.54
N GLY A 86 -27.71 -3.09 3.34
CA GLY A 86 -27.85 -1.72 2.85
C GLY A 86 -26.56 -1.06 2.38
N SER A 87 -25.39 -1.60 2.77
CA SER A 87 -24.09 -1.06 2.37
C SER A 87 -23.51 -1.77 1.14
N ILE A 88 -24.13 -2.87 0.69
CA ILE A 88 -23.62 -3.68 -0.44
C ILE A 88 -23.51 -2.84 -1.70
N GLU A 89 -24.56 -2.08 -2.03
CA GLU A 89 -24.58 -1.21 -3.23
C GLU A 89 -23.44 -0.19 -3.21
N PHE A 90 -23.06 0.31 -2.02
CA PHE A 90 -21.96 1.25 -1.87
C PHE A 90 -20.61 0.60 -2.19
N PHE A 91 -20.36 -0.60 -1.67
CA PHE A 91 -19.14 -1.36 -1.98
C PHE A 91 -19.08 -1.82 -3.44
N GLU A 92 -20.21 -2.24 -4.01
CA GLU A 92 -20.33 -2.58 -5.43
C GLU A 92 -20.02 -1.38 -6.33
N THR A 93 -20.56 -0.21 -5.98
CA THR A 93 -20.31 1.02 -6.73
C THR A 93 -18.83 1.41 -6.68
N ALA A 94 -18.19 1.33 -5.51
CA ALA A 94 -16.76 1.60 -5.36
C ALA A 94 -15.90 0.62 -6.18
N TYR A 95 -16.23 -0.67 -6.14
CA TYR A 95 -15.53 -1.70 -6.90
C TYR A 95 -15.67 -1.50 -8.43
N ASN A 96 -16.89 -1.23 -8.90
CA ASN A 96 -17.16 -0.99 -10.32
C ASN A 96 -16.47 0.29 -10.83
N ALA A 97 -16.40 1.32 -9.99
CA ALA A 97 -15.72 2.56 -10.33
C ALA A 97 -14.19 2.37 -10.50
N ILE A 98 -13.56 1.56 -9.64
CA ILE A 98 -12.14 1.21 -9.77
C ILE A 98 -11.88 0.38 -11.04
N LEU A 99 -12.79 -0.55 -11.36
CA LEU A 99 -12.69 -1.34 -12.59
C LEU A 99 -13.02 -0.55 -13.86
N ASN A 100 -13.53 0.68 -13.72
CA ASN A 100 -13.97 1.53 -14.81
C ASN A 100 -14.97 0.82 -15.76
N LYS A 101 -15.76 -0.11 -15.21
CA LYS A 101 -16.83 -0.81 -15.92
C LYS A 101 -18.09 0.05 -15.85
N LYS A 102 -18.49 0.60 -17.00
CA LYS A 102 -19.79 1.24 -17.22
C LYS A 102 -20.77 0.25 -17.82
#